data_AF-A0A1A8QLY4-F1
#
_entry.id   AF-A0A1A8QLY4-F1
#
_cell.length_a   1.000
_cell.length_b   1.000
_cell.length_c   1.000
_cell.angle_alpha   90.00
_cell.angle_beta   90.00
_cell.angle_gamma   90.00
#
_symmetry.space_group_name_H-M   'P 1'
#
loop_
_entity.id
_entity.type
_entity.pdbx_description
1 polymer ?
#
loop_
_entity_poly.entity_id
_entity_poly.type
_entity_poly.pdbx_seq_one_letter_code
_entity_poly.pdbx_strand_id
1 'polypeptide(L)'
;MMRGLELNLFEGVSCKGKTPKYSSSYYQENRYRYVQYDAALQCNLACFVFRICGEIIATSVVQGGPALNFFSTWSYHFLHPGQITNEDVPEVTDTVIQNLIQEVERAEEDALTDLSDAIVACGYTGPIHSDHKKAINEAISLHSVMRLIPMLSQLREGLAI
;
A
#
# COMPACT_ATOMS: atom_id res chain seq x y z
N MET A 1 14.99 -23.99 12.60
CA MET A 1 14.87 -22.59 12.18
C MET A 1 16.14 -22.22 11.41
N MET A 2 16.05 -21.62 10.22
CA MET A 2 17.24 -21.24 9.42
C MET A 2 18.09 -20.20 10.17
N ARG A 3 19.41 -20.40 10.27
CA ARG A 3 20.32 -19.59 11.11
C ARG A 3 20.28 -18.08 10.85
N GLY A 4 20.02 -17.65 9.61
CA GLY A 4 19.93 -16.23 9.25
C GLY A 4 18.69 -15.52 9.81
N LEU A 5 17.54 -16.23 9.84
CA LEU A 5 16.27 -15.69 10.31
C LEU A 5 16.24 -15.51 11.83
N GLU A 6 16.87 -16.43 12.56
CA GLU A 6 17.03 -16.31 14.01
C GLU A 6 17.86 -15.11 14.44
N LEU A 7 18.81 -14.66 13.62
CA LEU A 7 19.62 -13.47 13.92
C LEU A 7 18.87 -12.17 13.63
N ASN A 8 17.99 -12.17 12.62
CA ASN A 8 17.31 -10.96 12.16
C ASN A 8 16.00 -10.70 12.92
N LEU A 9 15.17 -11.73 13.10
CA LEU A 9 13.80 -11.58 13.61
C LEU A 9 13.62 -11.97 15.08
N PHE A 10 14.58 -12.68 15.65
CA PHE A 10 14.51 -13.18 17.01
C PHE A 10 15.73 -12.76 17.82
N GLU A 11 15.55 -12.60 19.11
CA GLU A 11 16.61 -12.30 20.07
C GLU A 11 16.54 -13.29 21.24
N GLY A 12 17.65 -13.44 21.95
CA GLY A 12 17.77 -14.39 23.05
C GLY A 12 18.53 -15.67 22.71
N VAL A 13 18.81 -16.44 23.75
CA VAL A 13 19.73 -17.59 23.69
C VAL A 13 18.94 -18.85 23.34
N SER A 14 19.41 -19.63 22.36
CA SER A 14 18.70 -20.79 21.81
C SER A 14 18.27 -21.83 22.86
N CYS A 15 18.99 -21.94 23.97
CA CYS A 15 18.72 -22.86 25.07
C CYS A 15 17.65 -22.38 26.07
N LYS A 16 17.19 -21.12 25.99
CA LYS A 16 16.13 -20.55 26.84
C LYS A 16 14.85 -20.17 26.07
N GLY A 17 14.79 -20.52 24.78
CA GLY A 17 13.77 -20.01 23.86
C GLY A 17 14.15 -18.62 23.34
N LYS A 18 13.81 -18.34 22.07
CA LYS A 18 14.06 -17.03 21.46
C LYS A 18 12.77 -16.22 21.42
N THR A 19 12.87 -14.94 21.74
CA THR A 19 11.76 -13.99 21.66
C THR A 19 11.80 -13.28 20.31
N PRO A 20 10.65 -13.07 19.65
CA PRO A 20 10.59 -12.22 18.47
C PRO A 20 11.04 -10.80 18.83
N LYS A 21 11.91 -10.18 18.02
CA LYS A 21 12.31 -8.77 18.19
C LYS A 21 11.15 -7.81 17.95
N TYR A 22 10.16 -8.24 17.18
CA TYR A 22 9.01 -7.46 16.79
C TYR A 22 7.74 -8.17 17.31
N SER A 23 7.01 -7.50 18.18
CA SER A 23 5.70 -7.94 18.66
C SER A 23 4.62 -6.96 18.19
N SER A 24 3.35 -7.37 18.22
CA SER A 24 2.22 -6.44 17.99
C SER A 24 2.25 -5.23 18.94
N SER A 25 2.80 -5.40 20.16
CA SER A 25 2.97 -4.29 21.12
C SER A 25 4.03 -3.28 20.69
N TYR A 26 5.10 -3.70 19.99
CA TYR A 26 6.10 -2.79 19.41
C TYR A 26 5.46 -1.82 18.40
N TYR A 27 4.47 -2.30 17.63
CA TYR A 27 3.71 -1.46 16.72
C TYR A 27 2.76 -0.50 17.45
N GLN A 28 2.13 -0.93 18.55
CA GLN A 28 1.23 -0.09 19.35
C GLN A 28 1.96 1.01 20.12
N GLU A 29 3.10 0.71 20.74
CA GLU A 29 3.94 1.71 21.42
C GLU A 29 4.61 2.67 20.41
N ASN A 30 5.05 2.11 19.27
CA ASN A 30 5.42 2.82 18.04
C ASN A 30 4.38 3.89 17.63
N ARG A 31 3.10 3.53 17.65
CA ARG A 31 1.99 4.27 17.04
C ARG A 31 1.86 5.72 17.52
N TYR A 32 2.18 5.99 18.77
CA TYR A 32 2.06 7.32 19.37
C TYR A 32 3.30 8.19 19.19
N ARG A 33 4.46 7.62 18.84
CA ARG A 33 5.67 8.38 18.53
C ARG A 33 5.71 8.84 17.07
N TYR A 34 4.86 8.27 16.21
CA TYR A 34 4.79 8.55 14.78
C TYR A 34 3.99 9.80 14.39
N VAL A 35 3.34 10.49 15.34
CA VAL A 35 2.49 11.67 15.06
C VAL A 35 3.31 12.97 14.96
N GLN A 36 4.61 12.94 15.31
CA GLN A 36 5.41 14.15 15.53
C GLN A 36 6.57 14.35 14.53
N TYR A 37 6.69 13.50 13.52
CA TYR A 37 7.78 13.56 12.54
C TYR A 37 7.32 14.14 11.19
N ASP A 38 8.24 14.83 10.52
CA ASP A 38 8.05 15.41 9.19
C ASP A 38 7.59 14.37 8.16
N ALA A 39 6.81 14.79 7.15
CA ALA A 39 6.12 13.92 6.21
C ALA A 39 7.06 12.95 5.46
N ALA A 40 8.29 13.39 5.20
CA ALA A 40 9.34 12.57 4.58
C ALA A 40 9.86 11.45 5.49
N LEU A 41 9.93 11.67 6.81
CA LEU A 41 10.35 10.63 7.76
C LEU A 41 9.20 9.63 8.01
N GLN A 42 7.96 10.10 7.99
CA GLN A 42 6.77 9.26 8.06
C GLN A 42 6.67 8.31 6.86
N CYS A 43 6.96 8.78 5.64
CA CYS A 43 7.03 7.92 4.45
C CYS A 43 8.15 6.89 4.54
N ASN A 44 9.37 7.28 4.91
CA ASN A 44 10.50 6.35 5.05
C ASN A 44 10.26 5.25 6.09
N LEU A 45 9.55 5.59 7.18
CA LEU A 45 9.29 4.67 8.28
C LEU A 45 8.10 3.75 8.00
N ALA A 46 7.06 4.24 7.32
CA ALA A 46 6.00 3.40 6.78
C ALA A 46 6.56 2.39 5.77
N CYS A 47 7.45 2.82 4.88
CA CYS A 47 8.15 1.95 3.93
C CYS A 47 8.91 0.82 4.64
N PHE A 48 9.63 1.11 5.73
CA PHE A 48 10.35 0.09 6.51
C PHE A 48 9.42 -0.97 7.12
N VAL A 49 8.24 -0.57 7.60
CA VAL A 49 7.24 -1.50 8.16
C VAL A 49 6.77 -2.51 7.11
N PHE A 50 6.47 -2.06 5.88
CA PHE A 50 6.01 -2.98 4.84
C PHE A 50 7.07 -3.99 4.42
N ARG A 51 8.34 -3.59 4.42
CA ARG A 51 9.43 -4.55 4.21
C ARG A 51 9.46 -5.63 5.29
N ILE A 52 9.39 -5.26 6.57
CA ILE A 52 9.35 -6.24 7.68
C ILE A 52 8.13 -7.17 7.52
N CYS A 53 6.96 -6.62 7.17
CA CYS A 53 5.78 -7.44 6.91
C CYS A 53 6.04 -8.49 5.83
N GLY A 54 6.76 -8.13 4.76
CA GLY A 54 7.14 -9.06 3.69
C GLY A 54 8.03 -10.18 4.22
N GLU A 55 9.01 -9.84 5.06
CA GLU A 55 9.92 -10.82 5.67
C GLU A 55 9.19 -11.81 6.59
N ILE A 56 8.25 -11.31 7.40
CA ILE A 56 7.40 -12.14 8.27
C ILE A 56 6.55 -13.09 7.43
N ILE A 57 5.95 -12.59 6.35
CA ILE A 57 5.11 -13.37 5.46
C ILE A 57 5.93 -14.47 4.77
N ALA A 58 7.06 -14.13 4.16
CA ALA A 58 7.93 -15.12 3.51
C ALA A 58 8.37 -16.21 4.49
N THR A 59 8.73 -15.81 5.70
CA THR A 59 9.09 -16.74 6.77
C THR A 59 7.93 -17.67 7.16
N SER A 60 6.73 -17.11 7.32
CA SER A 60 5.52 -17.89 7.61
C SER A 60 5.27 -18.94 6.54
N VAL A 61 5.32 -18.57 5.25
CA VAL A 61 5.11 -19.48 4.11
C VAL A 61 6.17 -20.59 4.09
N VAL A 62 7.45 -20.26 4.26
CA VAL A 62 8.55 -21.26 4.30
C VAL A 62 8.41 -22.23 5.48
N GLN A 63 7.77 -21.80 6.57
CA GLN A 63 7.50 -22.64 7.74
C GLN A 63 6.20 -23.46 7.62
N GLY A 64 5.50 -23.41 6.48
CA GLY A 64 4.22 -24.10 6.28
C GLY A 64 3.01 -23.37 6.85
N GLY A 65 3.16 -22.06 7.13
CA GLY A 65 2.05 -21.18 7.46
C GLY A 65 1.09 -20.99 6.28
N PRO A 66 -0.11 -20.43 6.53
CA PRO A 66 -1.13 -20.27 5.50
C PRO A 66 -0.68 -19.32 4.40
N ALA A 67 -1.08 -19.61 3.16
CA ALA A 67 -0.95 -18.67 2.05
C ALA A 67 -1.71 -17.38 2.36
N LEU A 68 -1.17 -16.26 1.88
CA LEU A 68 -1.86 -14.98 1.94
C LEU A 68 -3.18 -15.11 1.16
N ASN A 69 -4.30 -14.85 1.80
CA ASN A 69 -5.62 -14.85 1.16
C ASN A 69 -6.43 -13.58 1.50
N PHE A 70 -5.72 -12.50 1.81
CA PHE A 70 -6.34 -11.23 2.20
C PHE A 70 -5.98 -10.07 1.27
N PHE A 71 -5.04 -10.26 0.35
CA PHE A 71 -4.80 -9.29 -0.71
C PHE A 71 -5.76 -9.49 -1.87
N SER A 72 -6.11 -8.39 -2.52
CA SER A 72 -6.77 -8.39 -3.81
C SER A 72 -5.89 -8.99 -4.89
N THR A 73 -6.51 -9.57 -5.92
CA THR A 73 -5.83 -10.27 -7.03
C THR A 73 -4.73 -9.45 -7.69
N TRP A 74 -5.01 -8.17 -7.97
CA TRP A 74 -4.03 -7.27 -8.61
C TRP A 74 -2.76 -7.08 -7.76
N SER A 75 -2.87 -7.17 -6.43
CA SER A 75 -1.72 -7.02 -5.56
C SER A 75 -0.76 -8.20 -5.73
N TYR A 76 -1.28 -9.42 -5.93
CA TYR A 76 -0.43 -10.57 -6.28
C TYR A 76 0.20 -10.41 -7.67
N HIS A 77 -0.56 -9.88 -8.63
CA HIS A 77 -0.05 -9.56 -9.97
C HIS A 77 1.04 -8.50 -9.93
N PHE A 78 1.03 -7.59 -8.95
CA PHE A 78 2.13 -6.66 -8.74
C PHE A 78 3.31 -7.31 -8.01
N LEU A 79 3.07 -8.10 -6.95
CA LEU A 79 4.14 -8.64 -6.09
C LEU A 79 5.13 -9.55 -6.84
N HIS A 80 4.70 -10.26 -7.88
CA HIS A 80 5.58 -11.13 -8.67
C HIS A 80 6.45 -10.34 -9.68
N PRO A 81 5.91 -9.76 -10.76
CA PRO A 81 6.67 -9.01 -11.77
C PRO A 81 7.11 -7.61 -11.31
N GLY A 82 6.45 -6.99 -10.32
CA GLY A 82 6.69 -5.61 -9.90
C GLY A 82 6.13 -4.56 -10.87
N GLN A 83 5.17 -4.95 -11.71
CA GLN A 83 4.55 -4.08 -12.72
C GLN A 83 3.03 -4.13 -12.57
N ILE A 84 2.38 -3.01 -12.89
CA ILE A 84 0.91 -2.92 -12.97
C ILE A 84 0.55 -2.83 -14.45
N THR A 85 -0.33 -3.72 -14.91
CA THR A 85 -0.94 -3.58 -16.23
C THR A 85 -2.29 -2.86 -16.10
N ASN A 86 -2.79 -2.24 -17.18
CA ASN A 86 -4.09 -1.55 -17.15
C ASN A 86 -5.26 -2.50 -16.84
N GLU A 87 -5.09 -3.80 -17.07
CA GLU A 87 -6.06 -4.84 -16.73
C GLU A 87 -6.11 -5.14 -15.23
N ASP A 88 -5.07 -4.72 -14.49
CA ASP A 88 -4.92 -4.95 -13.05
C ASP A 88 -5.52 -3.83 -12.20
N VAL A 89 -6.08 -2.76 -12.77
CA VAL A 89 -6.68 -1.67 -11.97
C VAL A 89 -7.92 -2.23 -11.26
N PRO A 90 -7.88 -2.45 -9.94
CA PRO A 90 -9.01 -2.99 -9.20
C PRO A 90 -10.16 -1.98 -9.15
N GLU A 91 -11.33 -2.50 -8.79
CA GLU A 91 -12.40 -1.64 -8.29
C GLU A 91 -11.91 -0.84 -7.09
N VAL A 92 -12.08 0.48 -7.15
CA VAL A 92 -11.65 1.40 -6.10
C VAL A 92 -12.40 1.05 -4.81
N THR A 93 -11.70 0.65 -3.75
CA THR A 93 -12.31 0.37 -2.44
C THR A 93 -12.26 1.56 -1.48
N ASP A 94 -11.42 2.56 -1.77
CA ASP A 94 -11.30 3.78 -0.97
C ASP A 94 -12.58 4.61 -1.12
N THR A 95 -13.32 4.78 -0.02
CA THR A 95 -14.61 5.48 -0.02
C THR A 95 -14.50 6.95 -0.39
N VAL A 96 -13.37 7.60 -0.09
CA VAL A 96 -13.13 9.00 -0.47
C VAL A 96 -12.98 9.10 -1.98
N ILE A 97 -12.22 8.18 -2.58
CA ILE A 97 -12.01 8.14 -4.03
C ILE A 97 -13.31 7.72 -4.75
N GLN A 98 -14.06 6.75 -4.22
CA GLN A 98 -15.39 6.40 -4.75
C GLN A 98 -16.35 7.60 -4.75
N ASN A 99 -16.38 8.39 -3.67
CA ASN A 99 -17.21 9.59 -3.59
C ASN A 99 -16.79 10.61 -4.65
N LEU A 100 -15.48 10.85 -4.82
CA LEU A 100 -14.98 11.78 -5.84
C LEU A 100 -15.38 11.33 -7.25
N ILE A 101 -15.28 10.04 -7.57
CA ILE A 101 -15.75 9.49 -8.85
C ILE A 101 -17.25 9.77 -9.05
N GLN A 102 -18.08 9.55 -8.02
CA GLN A 102 -19.51 9.81 -8.10
C GLN A 102 -19.83 11.31 -8.27
N GLU A 103 -19.08 12.19 -7.61
CA GLU A 103 -19.26 13.64 -7.77
C GLU A 103 -18.88 14.09 -9.18
N VAL A 104 -17.79 13.59 -9.74
CA VAL A 104 -17.38 13.86 -11.13
C VAL A 104 -18.41 13.35 -12.14
N GLU A 105 -19.00 12.17 -11.90
CA GLU A 105 -20.05 11.64 -12.77
C GLU A 105 -21.30 12.52 -12.75
N ARG A 106 -21.71 13.01 -11.58
CA ARG A 106 -22.92 13.83 -11.40
C ARG A 106 -22.73 15.30 -11.77
N ALA A 107 -21.51 15.83 -11.70
CA ALA A 107 -21.25 17.26 -11.90
C ALA A 107 -21.63 17.74 -13.31
N GLU A 108 -22.36 18.85 -13.40
CA GLU A 108 -22.52 19.60 -14.65
C GLU A 108 -21.26 20.47 -14.91
N GLU A 109 -21.17 21.13 -16.07
CA GLU A 109 -19.94 21.83 -16.50
C GLU A 109 -19.42 22.83 -15.46
N ASP A 110 -20.29 23.65 -14.88
CA ASP A 110 -19.91 24.65 -13.88
C ASP A 110 -19.40 23.99 -12.58
N ALA A 111 -20.08 22.93 -12.12
CA ALA A 111 -19.73 22.19 -10.90
C ALA A 111 -18.45 21.34 -11.05
N LEU A 112 -18.06 21.00 -12.29
CA LEU A 112 -16.83 20.26 -12.55
C LEU A 112 -15.58 21.12 -12.26
N THR A 113 -15.72 22.44 -12.43
CA THR A 113 -14.67 23.42 -12.10
C THR A 113 -14.38 23.43 -10.60
N ASP A 114 -15.40 23.26 -9.76
CA ASP A 114 -15.25 23.20 -8.30
C ASP A 114 -14.48 21.94 -7.85
N LEU A 115 -14.51 20.88 -8.65
CA LEU A 115 -13.77 19.63 -8.41
C LEU A 115 -12.34 19.65 -8.99
N SER A 116 -11.95 20.72 -9.69
CA SER A 116 -10.70 20.77 -10.46
C SER A 116 -9.46 20.50 -9.59
N ASP A 117 -9.37 21.13 -8.42
CA ASP A 117 -8.25 20.93 -7.49
C ASP A 117 -8.13 19.46 -7.05
N ALA A 118 -9.24 18.80 -6.76
CA ALA A 118 -9.26 17.39 -6.36
C ALA A 118 -8.88 16.46 -7.52
N ILE A 119 -9.36 16.75 -8.73
CA ILE A 119 -9.03 16.02 -9.96
C ILE A 119 -7.53 16.14 -10.28
N VAL A 120 -6.99 17.35 -10.20
CA VAL A 120 -5.57 17.63 -10.44
C VAL A 120 -4.71 16.99 -9.36
N ALA A 121 -5.15 16.99 -8.09
CA ALA A 121 -4.46 16.29 -7.00
C ALA A 121 -4.38 14.77 -7.22
N CYS A 122 -5.33 14.19 -7.97
CA CYS A 122 -5.26 12.78 -8.38
C CYS A 122 -4.25 12.54 -9.53
N GLY A 123 -3.69 13.60 -10.13
CA GLY A 123 -2.69 13.53 -11.19
C GLY A 123 -3.25 13.66 -12.61
N TYR A 124 -4.52 14.05 -12.76
CA TYR A 124 -5.08 14.35 -14.09
C TYR A 124 -4.57 15.69 -14.61
N THR A 125 -4.03 15.70 -15.83
CA THR A 125 -3.45 16.89 -16.47
C THR A 125 -4.15 17.30 -17.78
N GLY A 126 -5.27 16.65 -18.10
CA GLY A 126 -6.04 16.94 -19.32
C GLY A 126 -7.05 18.07 -19.12
N PRO A 127 -7.83 18.40 -20.17
CA PRO A 127 -8.95 19.32 -20.06
C PRO A 127 -10.02 18.78 -19.10
N ILE A 128 -10.54 19.64 -18.22
CA ILE A 128 -11.59 19.30 -17.25
C ILE A 128 -12.93 19.76 -17.82
N HIS A 129 -13.56 18.88 -18.60
CA HIS A 129 -14.87 19.11 -19.22
C HIS A 129 -15.74 17.85 -19.14
N SER A 130 -17.05 18.01 -19.35
CA SER A 130 -18.04 16.93 -19.37
C SER A 130 -17.69 15.80 -20.34
N ASP A 131 -17.13 16.15 -21.52
CA ASP A 131 -16.66 15.20 -22.53
C ASP A 131 -15.49 14.32 -22.07
N HIS A 132 -14.74 14.76 -21.07
CA HIS A 132 -13.53 14.09 -20.58
C HIS A 132 -13.75 13.34 -19.26
N LYS A 133 -14.99 13.26 -18.74
CA LYS A 133 -15.33 12.60 -17.48
C LYS A 133 -14.79 11.17 -17.36
N LYS A 134 -14.83 10.40 -18.45
CA LYS A 134 -14.28 9.04 -18.47
C LYS A 134 -12.77 9.03 -18.18
N ALA A 135 -12.00 9.89 -18.84
CA ALA A 135 -10.56 9.99 -18.64
C ALA A 135 -10.21 10.51 -17.24
N ILE A 136 -11.03 11.44 -16.71
CA ILE A 136 -10.90 11.93 -15.33
C ILE A 136 -11.11 10.77 -14.33
N ASN A 137 -12.18 10.00 -14.48
CA ASN A 137 -12.48 8.86 -13.59
C ASN A 137 -11.41 7.76 -13.66
N GLU A 138 -10.87 7.49 -14.85
CA GLU A 138 -9.75 6.56 -15.01
C GLU A 138 -8.49 7.05 -14.28
N ALA A 139 -8.17 8.34 -14.36
CA ALA A 139 -7.04 8.93 -13.63
C ALA A 139 -7.24 8.88 -12.10
N ILE A 140 -8.45 9.20 -11.62
CA ILE A 140 -8.81 9.11 -10.20
C ILE A 140 -8.72 7.66 -9.70
N SER A 141 -9.20 6.70 -10.49
CA SER A 141 -9.11 5.27 -10.16
C SER A 141 -7.66 4.80 -10.11
N LEU A 142 -6.85 5.20 -11.09
CA LEU A 142 -5.42 4.89 -11.15
C LEU A 142 -4.65 5.47 -9.96
N HIS A 143 -5.00 6.68 -9.52
CA HIS A 143 -4.42 7.33 -8.34
C HIS A 143 -4.55 6.46 -7.09
N SER A 144 -5.70 5.80 -6.91
CA SER A 144 -5.93 4.90 -5.77
C SER A 144 -4.91 3.76 -5.70
N VAL A 145 -4.56 3.20 -6.86
CA VAL A 145 -3.61 2.10 -7.00
C VAL A 145 -2.17 2.58 -6.87
N MET A 146 -1.85 3.71 -7.51
CA MET A 146 -0.50 4.28 -7.50
C MET A 146 -0.01 4.62 -6.09
N ARG A 147 -0.90 5.06 -5.20
CA ARG A 147 -0.58 5.32 -3.78
C ARG A 147 -0.12 4.06 -3.03
N LEU A 148 -0.51 2.87 -3.50
CA LEU A 148 -0.17 1.59 -2.87
C LEU A 148 1.14 0.99 -3.39
N ILE A 149 1.61 1.42 -4.57
CA ILE A 149 2.84 0.90 -5.20
C ILE A 149 4.06 0.97 -4.27
N PRO A 150 4.35 2.09 -3.57
CA PRO A 150 5.54 2.16 -2.70
C PRO A 150 5.48 1.13 -1.57
N MET A 151 4.31 0.93 -0.98
CA MET A 151 4.10 -0.04 0.11
C MET A 151 4.25 -1.47 -0.39
N LEU A 152 3.66 -1.79 -1.55
CA LEU A 152 3.79 -3.11 -2.17
C LEU A 152 5.21 -3.39 -2.67
N SER A 153 5.95 -2.38 -3.13
CA SER A 153 7.35 -2.53 -3.54
C SER A 153 8.22 -2.92 -2.35
N GLN A 154 8.02 -2.29 -1.19
CA GLN A 154 8.73 -2.64 0.03
C GLN A 154 8.33 -4.02 0.55
N LEU A 155 7.04 -4.36 0.50
CA LEU A 155 6.56 -5.70 0.82
C LEU A 155 7.23 -6.77 -0.05
N ARG A 156 7.35 -6.51 -1.36
CA ARG A 156 8.03 -7.38 -2.32
C ARG A 156 9.51 -7.54 -2.01
N GLU A 157 10.21 -6.47 -1.66
CA GLU A 157 11.61 -6.56 -1.21
C GLU A 157 11.75 -7.46 0.02
N GLY A 158 10.84 -7.33 0.98
CA GLY A 158 10.81 -8.20 2.16
C GLY A 158 10.46 -9.66 1.84
N LEU A 159 9.64 -9.91 0.82
CA LEU A 159 9.29 -11.26 0.38
C LEU A 159 10.45 -11.99 -0.33
N ALA A 160 11.44 -11.25 -0.85
CA ALA A 160 12.55 -11.79 -1.65
C ALA A 160 13.75 -12.30 -0.82
N ILE A 161 13.59 -12.45 0.50
CA ILE A 161 14.62 -12.94 1.45
C ILE A 161 14.98 -14.42 1.29
#